data_AF-A0A165SSX5-F1
#
_entry.id   AF-A0A165SSX5-F1
#
_cell.length_a   1.000
_cell.length_b   1.000
_cell.length_c   1.000
_cell.angle_alpha   90.00
_cell.angle_beta   90.00
_cell.angle_gamma   90.00
#
_symmetry.space_group_name_H-M   'P 1'
#
loop_
_entity.id
_entity.type
_entity.pdbx_description
1 polymer ?
#
loop_
_entity_poly.entity_id
_entity_poly.type
_entity_poly.pdbx_seq_one_letter_code
_entity_poly.pdbx_strand_id
1 'polypeptide(L)'
;MSEQDQPGADHAGLLAALCKLEAEIAATAAQAMAAWAPALQRDEFRASAANMAAYLALRQADLRGLQYPLAALGLSSLGRAEGHVRASLAAVIAALGRITGGGAAKFPRAEAFDAPGELLDARRDALFGGRRAGRRPGSW
;
A
#
# COMPACT_ATOMS: atom_id res chain seq x y z
N MET A 1 38.20 18.92 9.00
CA MET A 1 37.04 19.21 9.86
C MET A 1 35.86 18.59 9.13
N SER A 2 35.49 17.37 9.53
CA SER A 2 34.52 16.56 8.81
C SER A 2 33.12 17.08 9.07
N GLU A 3 32.47 17.60 8.03
CA GLU A 3 31.06 17.96 8.04
C GLU A 3 30.28 16.66 8.04
N GLN A 4 29.95 16.22 9.26
CA GLN A 4 29.10 15.08 9.52
C GLN A 4 27.75 15.34 8.84
N ASP A 5 27.48 14.57 7.79
CA ASP A 5 26.28 13.75 7.68
C ASP A 5 25.08 14.35 8.43
N GLN A 6 24.31 15.20 7.74
CA GLN A 6 23.09 15.79 8.28
C GLN A 6 21.95 14.79 8.04
N PRO A 7 21.59 13.92 9.01
CA PRO A 7 20.55 12.92 8.80
C PRO A 7 19.23 13.55 8.35
N GLY A 8 18.91 14.78 8.76
CA GLY A 8 17.69 15.46 8.33
C GLY A 8 17.59 15.77 6.82
N ALA A 9 18.71 15.96 6.13
CA ALA A 9 18.72 16.36 4.71
C ALA A 9 18.34 15.20 3.78
N ASP A 10 18.83 13.98 4.07
CA ASP A 10 18.52 12.78 3.30
C ASP A 10 17.06 12.33 3.52
N HIS A 11 16.58 12.34 4.77
CA HIS A 11 15.20 11.95 5.09
C HIS A 11 14.15 12.92 4.53
N ALA A 12 14.43 14.22 4.47
CA ALA A 12 13.52 15.19 3.85
C ALA A 12 13.40 14.95 2.33
N GLY A 13 14.51 14.63 1.66
CA GLY A 13 14.51 14.22 0.25
C GLY A 13 13.72 12.93 0.02
N LEU A 14 13.90 11.95 0.89
CA LEU A 14 13.15 10.69 0.87
C LEU A 14 11.65 10.90 1.06
N LEU A 15 11.26 11.80 1.97
CA LEU A 15 9.85 12.16 2.19
C LEU A 15 9.24 12.83 0.96
N ALA A 16 9.94 13.78 0.36
CA ALA A 16 9.49 14.43 -0.87
C ALA A 16 9.32 13.43 -2.02
N ALA A 17 10.27 12.49 -2.17
CA ALA A 17 10.19 11.44 -3.18
C ALA A 17 9.00 10.49 -2.94
N LEU A 18 8.72 10.14 -1.68
CA LEU A 18 7.59 9.28 -1.33
C LEU A 18 6.24 9.98 -1.53
N CYS A 19 6.13 11.27 -1.20
CA CYS A 19 4.94 12.07 -1.49
C CYS A 19 4.69 12.20 -3.00
N LYS A 20 5.76 12.39 -3.79
CA LYS A 20 5.68 12.42 -5.25
C LYS A 20 5.17 11.07 -5.79
N LEU A 21 5.72 9.96 -5.30
CA LEU A 21 5.28 8.62 -5.66
C LEU A 21 3.79 8.39 -5.33
N GLU A 22 3.32 8.80 -4.15
CA GLU A 22 1.90 8.66 -3.78
C GLU A 22 0.99 9.43 -4.74
N ALA A 23 1.38 10.66 -5.12
CA ALA A 23 0.64 11.46 -6.08
C ALA A 23 0.61 10.83 -7.48
N GLU A 24 1.73 10.28 -7.95
CA GLU A 24 1.81 9.55 -9.23
C GLU A 24 0.91 8.31 -9.22
N ILE A 25 0.98 7.50 -8.15
CA ILE A 25 0.12 6.32 -7.97
C ILE A 25 -1.35 6.73 -7.95
N ALA A 26 -1.71 7.79 -7.22
CA ALA A 26 -3.09 8.27 -7.15
C ALA A 26 -3.61 8.72 -8.52
N ALA A 27 -2.80 9.43 -9.30
CA ALA A 27 -3.15 9.88 -10.65
C ALA A 27 -3.37 8.68 -11.60
N THR A 28 -2.43 7.73 -11.64
CA THR A 28 -2.55 6.53 -12.48
C THR A 28 -3.74 5.66 -12.05
N ALA A 29 -3.96 5.50 -10.74
CA ALA A 29 -5.09 4.74 -10.23
C ALA A 29 -6.44 5.39 -10.60
N ALA A 30 -6.53 6.72 -10.55
CA ALA A 30 -7.72 7.46 -10.97
C ALA A 30 -8.03 7.25 -12.46
N GLN A 31 -7.00 7.27 -13.32
CA GLN A 31 -7.15 6.98 -14.75
C GLN A 31 -7.67 5.55 -14.99
N ALA A 32 -7.10 4.56 -14.31
CA ALA A 32 -7.56 3.18 -14.39
C ALA A 32 -9.02 3.04 -13.92
N MET A 33 -9.38 3.67 -12.81
CA MET A 33 -10.75 3.67 -12.29
C MET A 33 -11.75 4.30 -13.26
N ALA A 34 -11.37 5.41 -13.93
CA ALA A 34 -12.21 6.02 -14.95
C ALA A 34 -12.40 5.09 -16.16
N ALA A 35 -11.33 4.42 -16.60
CA ALA A 35 -11.40 3.43 -17.68
C ALA A 35 -12.27 2.21 -17.32
N TRP A 36 -12.27 1.79 -16.04
CA TRP A 36 -13.05 0.65 -15.57
C TRP A 36 -14.49 1.00 -15.18
N ALA A 37 -14.81 2.29 -15.02
CA ALA A 37 -16.12 2.75 -14.56
C ALA A 37 -17.31 2.15 -15.35
N PRO A 38 -17.26 2.00 -16.69
CA PRO A 38 -18.36 1.36 -17.44
C PRO A 38 -18.56 -0.13 -17.12
N ALA A 39 -17.51 -0.83 -16.68
CA ALA A 39 -17.55 -2.26 -16.33
C ALA A 39 -17.85 -2.50 -14.83
N LEU A 40 -17.62 -1.51 -13.97
CA LEU A 40 -17.86 -1.57 -12.53
C LEU A 40 -19.33 -1.27 -12.18
N GLN A 41 -20.21 -2.20 -12.55
CA GLN A 41 -21.66 -2.10 -12.33
C GLN A 41 -22.09 -2.36 -10.87
N ARG A 42 -21.23 -3.01 -10.07
CA ARG A 42 -21.52 -3.37 -8.67
C ARG A 42 -20.67 -2.53 -7.72
N ASP A 43 -21.33 -1.72 -6.90
CA ASP A 43 -20.65 -0.79 -5.98
C ASP A 43 -19.73 -1.49 -4.97
N GLU A 44 -20.10 -2.70 -4.56
CA GLU A 44 -19.30 -3.53 -3.67
C GLU A 44 -17.90 -3.88 -4.21
N PHE A 45 -17.65 -3.78 -5.53
CA PHE A 45 -16.34 -4.00 -6.14
C PHE A 45 -15.51 -2.73 -6.28
N ARG A 46 -16.08 -1.54 -6.08
CA ARG A 46 -15.36 -0.27 -6.26
C ARG A 46 -14.13 -0.16 -5.35
N ALA A 47 -14.25 -0.60 -4.09
CA ALA A 47 -13.13 -0.56 -3.15
C ALA A 47 -11.99 -1.51 -3.58
N SER A 48 -12.32 -2.74 -3.98
CA SER A 48 -11.34 -3.72 -4.49
C SER A 48 -10.70 -3.25 -5.79
N ALA A 49 -11.48 -2.66 -6.69
CA ALA A 49 -10.98 -2.05 -7.92
C ALA A 49 -10.03 -0.88 -7.61
N ALA A 50 -10.38 0.00 -6.68
CA ALA A 50 -9.50 1.10 -6.29
C ALA A 50 -8.16 0.60 -5.72
N ASN A 51 -8.17 -0.45 -4.88
CA ASN A 51 -6.93 -1.06 -4.41
C ASN A 51 -6.13 -1.70 -5.55
N MET A 52 -6.80 -2.41 -6.46
CA MET A 52 -6.15 -3.02 -7.64
C MET A 52 -5.52 -1.96 -8.55
N ALA A 53 -6.20 -0.84 -8.79
CA ALA A 53 -5.69 0.28 -9.56
C ALA A 53 -4.42 0.87 -8.92
N ALA A 54 -4.46 1.11 -7.61
CA ALA A 54 -3.30 1.58 -6.86
C ALA A 54 -2.15 0.56 -6.86
N TYR A 55 -2.45 -0.72 -6.73
CA TYR A 55 -1.46 -1.80 -6.78
C TYR A 55 -0.77 -1.91 -8.15
N LEU A 56 -1.53 -1.87 -9.24
CA LEU A 56 -0.98 -1.88 -10.59
C LEU A 56 -0.09 -0.66 -10.84
N ALA A 57 -0.49 0.52 -10.36
CA ALA A 57 0.33 1.73 -10.45
C ALA A 57 1.64 1.59 -9.64
N LEU A 58 1.56 1.10 -8.40
CA LEU A 58 2.72 0.84 -7.55
C LEU A 58 3.70 -0.15 -8.21
N ARG A 59 3.19 -1.22 -8.83
CA ARG A 59 4.01 -2.24 -9.51
C ARG A 59 4.73 -1.72 -10.75
N GLN A 60 4.23 -0.65 -11.36
CA GLN A 60 4.85 0.02 -12.51
C GLN A 60 5.87 1.08 -12.08
N ALA A 61 5.83 1.53 -10.82
CA ALA A 61 6.75 2.52 -10.31
C ALA A 61 8.16 1.95 -10.04
N ASP A 62 9.19 2.76 -10.29
CA ASP A 62 10.56 2.40 -9.94
C ASP A 62 10.84 2.70 -8.46
N LEU A 63 10.79 1.66 -7.63
CA LEU A 63 11.02 1.77 -6.18
C LEU A 63 12.48 1.54 -5.77
N ARG A 64 13.39 1.21 -6.71
CA ARG A 64 14.76 0.76 -6.37
C ARG A 64 15.52 1.80 -5.55
N GLY A 65 15.33 3.08 -5.86
CA GLY A 65 15.94 4.19 -5.13
C GLY A 65 15.36 4.45 -3.74
N LEU A 66 14.14 3.95 -3.44
CA LEU A 66 13.44 4.18 -2.18
C LEU A 66 13.56 3.00 -1.21
N GLN A 67 13.74 1.78 -1.72
CA GLN A 67 13.74 0.56 -0.90
C GLN A 67 14.86 0.54 0.14
N TYR A 68 16.09 0.84 -0.24
CA TYR A 68 17.24 0.79 0.67
C TYR A 68 17.16 1.88 1.77
N PRO A 69 16.92 3.16 1.44
CA PRO A 69 16.75 4.19 2.47
C PRO A 69 15.58 3.91 3.42
N LEU A 70 14.43 3.43 2.92
CA LEU A 70 13.30 3.07 3.77
C LEU A 70 13.62 1.86 4.67
N ALA A 71 14.35 0.86 4.16
CA ALA A 71 14.76 -0.30 4.95
C ALA A 71 15.72 0.08 6.09
N ALA A 72 16.65 1.02 5.85
CA ALA A 72 17.54 1.55 6.89
C ALA A 72 16.78 2.21 8.05
N LEU A 73 15.56 2.70 7.79
CA LEU A 73 14.65 3.27 8.79
C LEU A 73 13.67 2.26 9.40
N GLY A 74 13.76 0.98 9.03
CA GLY A 74 12.80 -0.05 9.45
C GLY A 74 11.42 0.06 8.77
N LEU A 75 11.29 0.85 7.70
CA LEU A 75 10.05 1.10 6.96
C LEU A 75 9.91 0.18 5.74
N SER A 76 10.20 -1.11 5.91
CA SER A 76 10.12 -2.14 4.85
C SER A 76 8.68 -2.60 4.52
N SER A 77 7.65 -1.95 5.08
CA SER A 77 6.25 -2.40 5.04
C SER A 77 5.60 -2.36 3.65
N LEU A 78 6.25 -1.76 2.65
CA LEU A 78 5.74 -1.76 1.27
C LEU A 78 5.62 -3.17 0.67
N GLY A 79 6.40 -4.14 1.16
CA GLY A 79 6.29 -5.54 0.73
C GLY A 79 4.98 -6.22 1.12
N ARG A 80 4.20 -5.66 2.07
CA ARG A 80 2.86 -6.15 2.46
C ARG A 80 1.72 -5.23 2.00
N ALA A 81 2.02 -4.28 1.12
CA ALA A 81 1.08 -3.26 0.68
C ALA A 81 -0.03 -3.79 -0.25
N GLU A 82 0.07 -5.03 -0.75
CA GLU A 82 -0.84 -5.59 -1.78
C GLU A 82 -2.33 -5.48 -1.40
N GLY A 83 -2.66 -5.64 -0.12
CA GLY A 83 -4.04 -5.50 0.35
C GLY A 83 -4.50 -4.04 0.54
N HIS A 84 -3.57 -3.11 0.78
CA HIS A 84 -3.88 -1.77 1.30
C HIS A 84 -2.89 -0.70 0.82
N VAL A 85 -2.65 -0.60 -0.48
CA VAL A 85 -1.54 0.17 -1.05
C VAL A 85 -1.49 1.62 -0.56
N ARG A 86 -2.63 2.32 -0.65
CA ARG A 86 -2.72 3.73 -0.23
C ARG A 86 -2.54 3.91 1.28
N ALA A 87 -3.08 2.99 2.09
CA ALA A 87 -2.92 3.04 3.54
C ALA A 87 -1.45 2.78 3.94
N SER A 88 -0.79 1.82 3.30
CA SER A 88 0.64 1.55 3.53
C SER A 88 1.50 2.76 3.16
N LEU A 89 1.28 3.41 2.02
CA LEU A 89 2.00 4.63 1.62
C LEU A 89 1.77 5.77 2.62
N ALA A 90 0.51 6.02 3.03
CA ALA A 90 0.18 7.04 4.00
C ALA A 90 0.85 6.81 5.37
N ALA A 91 0.93 5.55 5.83
CA ALA A 91 1.61 5.22 7.07
C ALA A 91 3.12 5.48 7.01
N VAL A 92 3.77 5.14 5.89
CA VAL A 92 5.21 5.38 5.70
C VAL A 92 5.49 6.89 5.60
N ILE A 93 4.65 7.65 4.88
CA ILE A 93 4.74 9.13 4.81
C ILE A 93 4.59 9.74 6.21
N ALA A 94 3.62 9.27 7.00
CA ALA A 94 3.40 9.76 8.36
C ALA A 94 4.56 9.43 9.31
N ALA A 95 5.14 8.22 9.20
CA ALA A 95 6.31 7.84 9.96
C ALA A 95 7.53 8.69 9.61
N LEU A 96 7.82 8.82 8.31
CA LEU A 96 8.97 9.59 7.83
C LEU A 96 8.83 11.09 8.12
N GLY A 97 7.61 11.64 8.03
CA GLY A 97 7.30 13.01 8.43
C GLY A 97 7.53 13.30 9.92
N ARG A 98 7.38 12.30 10.79
CA ARG A 98 7.75 12.42 12.21
C ARG A 98 9.27 12.35 12.42
N ILE A 99 9.94 11.46 11.69
CA ILE A 99 11.41 11.34 11.73
C ILE A 99 12.10 12.64 11.29
N THR A 100 11.54 13.33 10.28
CA THR A 100 12.07 14.62 9.80
C THR A 100 11.68 15.83 10.66
N GLY A 101 10.94 15.64 11.76
CA GLY A 101 10.51 16.73 12.65
C GLY A 101 9.39 17.62 12.11
N GLY A 102 8.87 17.35 10.91
CA GLY A 102 7.81 18.12 10.25
C GLY A 102 6.39 17.59 10.50
N GLY A 103 6.18 16.76 11.53
CA GLY A 103 5.08 15.82 11.72
C GLY A 103 3.64 16.34 11.62
N ALA A 104 3.17 16.64 10.42
CA ALA A 104 1.77 17.01 10.15
C ALA A 104 0.93 15.85 9.56
N ALA A 105 1.56 14.86 8.94
CA ALA A 105 0.85 13.74 8.34
C ALA A 105 0.27 12.80 9.42
N LYS A 106 -1.05 12.57 9.33
CA LYS A 106 -1.76 11.64 10.23
C LYS A 106 -1.55 10.21 9.75
N PHE A 107 -1.29 9.31 10.71
CA PHE A 107 -1.32 7.88 10.41
C PHE A 107 -2.73 7.47 9.98
N PRO A 108 -2.85 6.57 8.98
CA PRO A 108 -4.14 5.95 8.68
C PRO A 108 -4.66 5.21 9.92
N ARG A 109 -5.98 5.16 10.07
CA ARG A 109 -6.60 4.36 11.13
C ARG A 109 -6.46 2.87 10.82
N ALA A 110 -6.57 2.02 11.84
CA ALA A 110 -6.42 0.57 11.69
C ALA A 110 -7.40 -0.01 10.65
N GLU A 111 -8.63 0.53 10.58
CA GLU A 111 -9.68 0.04 9.69
C GLU A 111 -9.33 0.23 8.20
N ALA A 112 -8.40 1.14 7.87
CA ALA A 112 -7.89 1.31 6.51
C ALA A 112 -7.06 0.09 6.03
N PHE A 113 -6.56 -0.70 6.98
CA PHE A 113 -5.90 -1.98 6.76
C PHE A 113 -6.84 -3.18 6.91
N ASP A 114 -8.11 -2.96 7.27
CA ASP A 114 -9.08 -4.04 7.49
C ASP A 114 -10.03 -4.26 6.30
N ALA A 115 -10.05 -3.35 5.31
CA ALA A 115 -10.96 -3.47 4.16
C ALA A 115 -10.44 -4.41 3.05
N PRO A 116 -11.18 -5.45 2.64
CA PRO A 116 -11.86 -6.45 3.46
C PRO A 116 -11.25 -7.81 3.11
N GLY A 117 -10.20 -8.22 3.84
CA GLY A 117 -9.64 -9.57 3.72
C GLY A 117 -10.72 -10.64 3.91
N GLU A 118 -11.69 -10.38 4.79
CA GLU A 118 -12.86 -11.24 5.01
C GLU A 118 -13.85 -11.25 3.82
N LEU A 119 -14.02 -10.15 3.09
CA LEU A 119 -14.87 -10.10 1.89
C LEU A 119 -14.15 -10.70 0.68
N LEU A 120 -12.82 -10.59 0.61
CA LEU A 120 -12.00 -11.32 -0.36
C LEU A 120 -12.06 -12.83 -0.10
N ASP A 121 -12.00 -13.24 1.16
CA ASP A 121 -12.18 -14.64 1.56
C ASP A 121 -13.59 -15.13 1.28
N ALA A 122 -14.63 -14.36 1.63
CA ALA A 122 -16.02 -14.70 1.33
C ALA A 122 -16.30 -14.74 -0.18
N ARG A 123 -15.72 -13.84 -0.97
CA ARG A 123 -15.83 -13.84 -2.45
C ARG A 123 -15.04 -14.96 -3.10
N ARG A 124 -13.84 -15.25 -2.58
CA ARG A 124 -13.07 -16.45 -2.96
C ARG A 124 -13.91 -17.69 -2.70
N ASP A 125 -14.51 -17.80 -1.53
CA ASP A 125 -15.30 -18.97 -1.14
C ASP A 125 -16.61 -19.06 -1.96
N ALA A 126 -17.19 -17.93 -2.36
CA ALA A 126 -18.35 -17.88 -3.26
C ALA A 126 -18.03 -18.22 -4.73
N LEU A 127 -16.85 -17.82 -5.24
CA LEU A 127 -16.45 -18.03 -6.63
C LEU A 127 -15.73 -19.36 -6.87
N PHE A 128 -14.95 -19.83 -5.90
CA PHE A 128 -14.09 -21.01 -6.02
C PHE A 128 -14.50 -22.15 -5.07
N GLY A 129 -15.55 -21.95 -4.26
CA GLY A 129 -15.98 -22.87 -3.21
C GLY A 129 -15.14 -22.70 -1.94
N GLY A 130 -15.80 -22.71 -0.78
CA GLY A 130 -15.14 -22.62 0.52
C GLY A 130 -14.05 -23.67 0.66
N ARG A 131 -12.91 -23.27 1.24
CA ARG A 131 -11.80 -24.17 1.61
C ARG A 131 -12.41 -25.40 2.28
N ARG A 132 -12.39 -26.57 1.60
CA ARG A 132 -12.95 -27.80 2.17
C ARG A 132 -12.25 -28.04 3.51
N ALA A 133 -13.00 -27.86 4.60
CA ALA A 133 -12.54 -28.17 5.93
C ALA A 133 -12.06 -29.62 5.94
N GLY A 134 -10.77 -29.81 6.20
CA GLY A 134 -10.15 -31.06 6.62
C GLY A 134 -10.51 -32.29 5.81
N ARG A 135 -9.71 -32.60 4.77
CA ARG A 135 -9.39 -34.01 4.57
C ARG A 135 -8.52 -34.41 5.78
N ARG A 136 -9.12 -35.05 6.78
CA ARG A 136 -8.37 -35.65 7.89
C ARG A 136 -7.27 -36.54 7.30
N PRO A 137 -6.02 -36.49 7.79
CA PRO A 137 -5.05 -37.51 7.43
C PRO A 137 -5.67 -38.84 7.85
N GLY A 138 -5.91 -39.72 6.88
CA GLY A 138 -6.29 -41.09 7.19
C GLY A 138 -5.16 -41.71 8.01
N SER A 139 -5.51 -42.19 9.20
CA SER A 139 -4.78 -43.30 9.80
C SER A 139 -4.82 -44.47 8.81
N TRP A 140 -3.67 -44.84 8.26
CA TRP A 140 -3.06 -46.18 8.27
C TRP A 140 -1.67 -46.05 7.64
#